data_AF-A0A2R5F1F4-F1
#
_entry.id   AF-A0A2R5F1F4-F1
#
_cell.length_a   1.000
_cell.length_b   1.000
_cell.length_c   1.000
_cell.angle_alpha   90.00
_cell.angle_beta   90.00
_cell.angle_gamma   90.00
#
_symmetry.space_group_name_H-M   'P 1'
#
loop_
_entity.id
_entity.type
_entity.pdbx_description
1 polymer ?
#
loop_
_entity_poly.entity_id
_entity_poly.type
_entity_poly.pdbx_seq_one_letter_code
_entity_poly.pdbx_strand_id
1 'polypeptide(L)'
;MEKAGLGEGAVPDGVRIVAIVKGSPADGTLQAGDIIDALDGRPVSRVEDLITTMETAVKAGDEVRVSVRRGAAKEEINVRAAASEDTPDRAVLGVSVQTEVKLDTPRIVSYNDYMAHVGGPSHGAMLTLALIDQLTPGGVTKGLRIAGTGTIEADGSVGMVGGIPQKAYAVSRTDANVFFVPRAGEEAAKAAAPGLNIVAVEHIDDVLQWLENQ
;
A
#
# COMPACT_ATOMS: atom_id res chain seq x y z
N MET A 1 9.85 -1.04 -21.03
CA MET A 1 8.58 -1.76 -20.88
C MET A 1 7.42 -0.80 -20.86
N GLU A 2 6.40 -1.04 -21.68
CA GLU A 2 5.17 -0.25 -21.66
C GLU A 2 4.24 -0.89 -20.62
N LYS A 3 3.83 -0.12 -19.60
CA LYS A 3 2.72 -0.52 -18.72
C LYS A 3 1.56 -0.95 -19.61
N ALA A 4 0.74 -1.91 -19.20
CA ALA A 4 -0.32 -2.49 -20.04
C ALA A 4 -1.26 -1.44 -20.67
N GLY A 5 -1.28 -0.20 -20.18
CA GLY A 5 -1.92 0.96 -20.84
C GLY A 5 -3.44 0.92 -20.73
N LEU A 6 -3.95 0.09 -19.82
CA LEU A 6 -5.36 -0.19 -19.62
C LEU A 6 -5.83 0.54 -18.35
N GLY A 7 -6.21 1.82 -18.49
CA GLY A 7 -6.76 2.66 -17.42
C GLY A 7 -5.73 3.42 -16.57
N GLU A 8 -6.21 4.27 -15.66
CA GLU A 8 -5.38 4.99 -14.68
C GLU A 8 -4.93 4.10 -13.51
N GLY A 9 -5.48 2.88 -13.39
CA GLY A 9 -5.11 1.90 -12.38
C GLY A 9 -5.77 2.17 -11.03
N ALA A 10 -5.01 2.05 -9.95
CA ALA A 10 -5.47 2.34 -8.60
C ALA A 10 -5.31 3.84 -8.32
N VAL A 11 -6.41 4.60 -8.42
CA VAL A 11 -6.41 6.05 -8.22
C VAL A 11 -6.90 6.37 -6.81
N PRO A 12 -6.17 7.21 -6.03
CA PRO A 12 -6.67 7.68 -4.75
C PRO A 12 -8.01 8.40 -4.90
N ASP A 13 -9.00 8.00 -4.10
CA ASP A 13 -10.37 8.51 -4.12
C ASP A 13 -10.83 8.85 -2.69
N GLY A 14 -10.00 9.61 -1.98
CA GLY A 14 -10.29 10.11 -0.64
C GLY A 14 -9.65 9.27 0.47
N VAL A 15 -10.07 9.54 1.71
CA VAL A 15 -9.50 8.89 2.90
C VAL A 15 -10.58 8.21 3.70
N ARG A 16 -10.56 6.87 3.72
CA ARG A 16 -11.52 6.06 4.45
C ARG A 16 -11.17 6.01 5.94
N ILE A 17 -12.17 6.26 6.78
CA ILE A 17 -12.11 6.03 8.22
C ILE A 17 -12.26 4.53 8.47
N VAL A 18 -11.22 3.90 9.01
CA VAL A 18 -11.20 2.48 9.39
C VAL A 18 -11.79 2.29 10.79
N ALA A 19 -11.44 3.20 11.71
CA ALA A 19 -11.92 3.15 13.09
C ALA A 19 -11.98 4.55 13.71
N ILE A 20 -12.87 4.71 14.68
CA ILE A 20 -12.96 5.90 15.53
C ILE A 20 -12.39 5.56 16.91
N VAL A 21 -11.50 6.41 17.42
CA VAL A 21 -11.00 6.28 18.79
C VAL A 21 -12.11 6.71 19.76
N LYS A 22 -12.46 5.83 20.70
CA LYS A 22 -13.49 6.12 21.70
C LYS A 22 -13.09 7.31 22.57
N GLY A 23 -14.02 8.23 22.83
CA GLY A 23 -13.80 9.45 23.60
C GLY A 23 -13.04 10.54 22.85
N SER A 24 -12.70 10.32 21.59
CA SER A 24 -12.05 11.33 20.76
C SER A 24 -13.06 12.33 20.17
N PRO A 25 -12.61 13.46 19.58
CA PRO A 25 -13.51 14.41 18.95
C PRO A 25 -14.41 13.86 17.85
N ALA A 26 -13.93 12.86 17.11
CA ALA A 26 -14.68 12.19 16.06
C ALA A 26 -15.72 11.20 16.62
N ASP A 27 -15.66 10.84 17.91
CA ASP A 27 -16.60 9.92 18.54
C ASP A 27 -18.02 10.51 18.58
N GLY A 28 -18.98 9.76 18.08
CA GLY A 28 -20.38 10.20 17.96
C GLY A 28 -20.66 11.22 16.83
N THR A 29 -19.64 11.65 16.07
CA THR A 29 -19.81 12.57 14.93
C THR A 29 -19.49 11.91 13.59
N LEU A 30 -18.26 11.41 13.43
CA LEU A 30 -17.83 10.64 12.27
C LEU A 30 -18.05 9.14 12.51
N GLN A 31 -18.08 8.37 11.42
CA GLN A 31 -18.33 6.93 11.47
C GLN A 31 -17.25 6.15 10.74
N ALA A 32 -16.96 4.93 11.21
CA ALA A 32 -16.16 3.99 10.45
C ALA A 32 -16.86 3.67 9.13
N GLY A 33 -16.10 3.68 8.04
CA GLY A 33 -16.62 3.55 6.67
C GLY A 33 -16.85 4.87 5.95
N ASP A 34 -16.91 6.01 6.64
CA ASP A 34 -16.94 7.33 6.00
C ASP A 34 -15.67 7.53 5.16
N ILE A 35 -15.81 8.15 3.98
CA ILE A 35 -14.68 8.54 3.14
C ILE A 35 -14.57 10.06 3.17
N ILE A 36 -13.48 10.58 3.69
CA ILE A 36 -13.18 12.02 3.75
C ILE A 36 -12.72 12.48 2.36
N ASP A 37 -13.44 13.43 1.79
CA ASP A 37 -13.12 14.05 0.49
C ASP A 37 -12.41 15.41 0.67
N ALA A 38 -12.65 16.12 1.79
CA ALA A 38 -12.03 17.42 2.07
C ALA A 38 -12.05 17.81 3.56
N LEU A 39 -11.12 18.69 3.95
CA LEU A 39 -11.12 19.42 5.22
C LEU A 39 -11.15 20.94 4.97
N ASP A 40 -12.13 21.64 5.51
CA ASP A 40 -12.36 23.09 5.30
C ASP A 40 -12.34 23.49 3.82
N GLY A 41 -12.92 22.64 2.97
CA GLY A 41 -12.97 22.82 1.52
C GLY A 41 -11.66 22.50 0.78
N ARG A 42 -10.58 22.12 1.48
CA ARG A 42 -9.34 21.65 0.85
C ARG A 42 -9.46 20.16 0.51
N PRO A 43 -9.34 19.79 -0.78
CA PRO A 43 -9.45 18.39 -1.19
C PRO A 43 -8.41 17.51 -0.53
N VAL A 44 -8.84 16.30 -0.16
CA VAL A 44 -8.00 15.25 0.41
C VAL A 44 -8.23 14.00 -0.43
N SER A 45 -7.19 13.56 -1.15
CA SER A 45 -7.28 12.39 -2.03
C SER A 45 -6.62 11.14 -1.44
N ARG A 46 -5.65 11.33 -0.53
CA ARG A 46 -4.89 10.28 0.15
C ARG A 46 -4.52 10.70 1.58
N VAL A 47 -4.07 9.74 2.39
CA VAL A 47 -3.76 9.96 3.81
C VAL A 47 -2.69 11.04 4.01
N GLU A 48 -1.71 11.14 3.11
CA GLU A 48 -0.65 12.16 3.18
C GLU A 48 -1.21 13.58 3.04
N ASP A 49 -2.22 13.77 2.17
CA ASP A 49 -2.91 15.06 2.03
C ASP A 49 -3.62 15.42 3.33
N LEU A 50 -4.29 14.45 3.97
CA LEU A 50 -5.00 14.65 5.23
C LEU A 50 -4.03 15.05 6.35
N ILE A 51 -2.92 14.32 6.49
CA ILE A 51 -1.89 14.59 7.50
C ILE A 51 -1.31 15.98 7.29
N THR A 52 -0.89 16.29 6.07
CA THR A 52 -0.33 17.61 5.72
C THR A 52 -1.33 18.74 6.02
N THR A 53 -2.61 18.52 5.69
CA THR A 53 -3.68 19.50 5.93
C THR A 53 -3.92 19.74 7.42
N MET A 54 -3.95 18.67 8.22
CA MET A 54 -4.07 18.76 9.68
C MET A 54 -2.87 19.48 10.30
N GLU A 55 -1.65 19.13 9.90
CA GLU A 55 -0.42 19.69 10.48
C GLU A 55 -0.22 21.17 10.14
N THR A 56 -0.55 21.58 8.91
CA THR A 56 -0.24 22.93 8.44
C THR A 56 -1.32 23.96 8.75
N ALA A 57 -2.53 23.53 9.10
CA ALA A 57 -3.67 24.44 9.13
C ALA A 57 -4.75 24.14 10.17
N VAL A 58 -4.60 23.10 10.97
CA VAL A 58 -5.54 22.80 12.07
C VAL A 58 -4.78 22.87 13.39
N LYS A 59 -5.34 23.62 14.35
CA LYS A 59 -4.84 23.67 15.73
C LYS A 59 -5.83 23.00 16.68
N ALA A 60 -5.32 22.59 17.84
CA ALA A 60 -6.18 22.10 18.90
C ALA A 60 -7.21 23.17 19.30
N GLY A 61 -8.48 22.78 19.38
CA GLY A 61 -9.61 23.66 19.67
C GLY A 61 -10.33 24.19 18.44
N ASP A 62 -9.73 24.12 17.25
CA ASP A 62 -10.37 24.57 16.00
C ASP A 62 -11.56 23.68 15.64
N GLU A 63 -12.57 24.28 15.01
CA GLU A 63 -13.69 23.54 14.43
C GLU A 63 -13.39 23.30 12.95
N VAL A 64 -13.19 22.03 12.59
CA VAL A 64 -12.82 21.60 11.24
C VAL A 64 -14.06 21.09 10.53
N ARG A 65 -14.36 21.63 9.35
CA ARG A 65 -15.43 21.11 8.50
C ARG A 65 -14.92 19.93 7.69
N VAL A 66 -15.41 18.74 7.99
CA VAL A 66 -15.06 17.50 7.32
C VAL A 66 -16.14 17.17 6.28
N SER A 67 -15.78 17.20 5.00
CA SER A 67 -16.65 16.72 3.93
C SER A 67 -16.47 15.21 3.76
N VAL A 68 -17.52 14.43 3.95
CA VAL A 68 -17.48 12.97 3.86
C VAL A 68 -18.51 12.39 2.89
N ARG A 69 -18.17 11.25 2.29
CA ARG A 69 -19.10 10.31 1.67
C ARG A 69 -19.45 9.20 2.64
N ARG A 70 -20.73 9.08 2.97
CA ARG A 70 -21.30 7.99 3.77
C ARG A 70 -22.25 7.18 2.90
N GLY A 71 -21.75 6.07 2.36
CA GLY A 71 -22.45 5.32 1.32
C GLY A 71 -22.65 6.19 0.07
N ALA A 72 -23.91 6.46 -0.29
CA ALA A 72 -24.26 7.30 -1.43
C ALA A 72 -24.45 8.79 -1.07
N ALA A 73 -24.51 9.13 0.22
CA ALA A 73 -24.73 10.50 0.69
C ALA A 73 -23.41 11.26 0.83
N LYS A 74 -23.44 12.56 0.52
CA LYS A 74 -22.38 13.51 0.88
C LYS A 74 -22.84 14.35 2.06
N GLU A 75 -22.01 14.42 3.09
CA GLU A 75 -22.29 15.16 4.33
C GLU A 75 -21.14 16.12 4.64
N GLU A 76 -21.46 17.24 5.28
CA GLU A 76 -20.46 18.11 5.91
C GLU A 76 -20.65 18.03 7.42
N ILE A 77 -19.61 17.62 8.13
CA ILE A 77 -19.64 17.39 9.58
C ILE A 77 -18.56 18.26 10.21
N ASN A 78 -18.96 19.10 11.16
CA ASN A 78 -18.00 19.88 11.93
C ASN A 78 -17.46 19.05 13.09
N VAL A 79 -16.14 18.94 13.20
CA VAL A 79 -15.45 18.21 14.26
C VAL A 79 -14.46 19.16 14.93
N ARG A 80 -14.55 19.28 16.26
CA ARG A 80 -13.63 20.14 17.01
C ARG A 80 -12.33 19.41 17.29
N ALA A 81 -11.24 19.77 16.64
CA ALA A 81 -9.95 19.13 16.85
C ALA A 81 -9.48 19.27 18.32
N ALA A 82 -8.79 18.24 18.83
CA ALA A 82 -8.18 18.24 20.14
C ALA A 82 -6.66 18.09 20.03
N ALA A 83 -5.94 18.42 21.11
CA ALA A 83 -4.52 18.09 21.19
C ALA A 83 -4.34 16.57 21.30
N SER A 84 -3.34 16.02 20.63
CA SER A 84 -2.96 14.61 20.79
C SER A 84 -2.45 14.36 22.21
N GLU A 85 -2.86 13.25 22.82
CA GLU A 85 -2.38 12.85 24.15
C GLU A 85 -0.87 12.59 24.14
N ASP A 86 -0.35 11.99 23.06
CA ASP A 86 1.07 11.64 22.91
C ASP A 86 1.93 12.80 22.41
N THR A 87 1.33 13.80 21.77
CA THR A 87 2.05 14.93 21.16
C THR A 87 1.21 16.21 21.26
N PRO A 88 1.26 16.93 22.39
CA PRO A 88 0.33 18.02 22.68
C PRO A 88 0.29 19.15 21.65
N ASP A 89 1.37 19.35 20.89
CA ASP A 89 1.45 20.37 19.83
C ASP A 89 0.72 19.95 18.53
N ARG A 90 0.29 18.68 18.43
CA ARG A 90 -0.38 18.12 17.26
C ARG A 90 -1.90 18.09 17.47
N ALA A 91 -2.65 18.67 16.52
CA ALA A 91 -4.10 18.55 16.48
C ALA A 91 -4.54 17.18 15.92
N VAL A 92 -5.57 16.58 16.50
CA VAL A 92 -6.14 15.29 16.09
C VAL A 92 -7.67 15.32 16.09
N LEU A 93 -8.27 14.54 15.19
CA LEU A 93 -9.70 14.22 15.21
C LEU A 93 -9.99 12.89 15.94
N GLY A 94 -8.99 12.01 16.07
CA GLY A 94 -9.14 10.69 16.69
C GLY A 94 -9.69 9.62 15.77
N VAL A 95 -9.23 9.61 14.52
CA VAL A 95 -9.62 8.63 13.50
C VAL A 95 -8.41 7.80 13.07
N SER A 96 -8.63 6.50 12.85
CA SER A 96 -7.70 5.65 12.11
C SER A 96 -8.15 5.60 10.65
N VAL A 97 -7.23 5.82 9.72
CA VAL A 97 -7.57 6.05 8.32
C VAL A 97 -6.68 5.25 7.37
N GLN A 98 -7.18 5.03 6.16
CA GLN A 98 -6.42 4.51 5.03
C GLN A 98 -6.85 5.25 3.75
N THR A 99 -5.98 5.28 2.75
CA THR A 99 -6.34 5.84 1.44
C THR A 99 -7.42 4.97 0.81
N GLU A 100 -8.53 5.59 0.42
CA GLU A 100 -9.53 4.94 -0.42
C GLU A 100 -8.99 4.91 -1.85
N VAL A 101 -9.16 3.79 -2.52
CA VAL A 101 -8.67 3.61 -3.89
C VAL A 101 -9.84 3.24 -4.78
N LYS A 102 -10.02 4.00 -5.86
CA LYS A 102 -10.88 3.63 -6.97
C LYS A 102 -10.05 2.90 -8.01
N LEU A 103 -10.49 1.69 -8.35
CA LEU A 103 -9.89 0.90 -9.41
C LEU A 103 -10.47 1.36 -10.76
N ASP A 104 -9.68 2.07 -11.55
CA ASP A 104 -9.93 2.30 -12.98
C ASP A 104 -9.25 1.19 -13.79
N THR A 105 -9.87 0.01 -13.74
CA THR A 105 -9.43 -1.16 -14.52
C THR A 105 -10.44 -1.42 -15.63
N PRO A 106 -10.11 -1.19 -16.92
CA PRO A 106 -11.06 -1.30 -18.03
C PRO A 106 -11.42 -2.74 -18.39
N ARG A 107 -10.85 -3.73 -17.68
CA ARG A 107 -11.11 -5.15 -17.89
C ARG A 107 -11.29 -5.87 -16.55
N ILE A 108 -12.30 -6.72 -16.49
CA ILE A 108 -12.48 -7.66 -15.39
C ILE A 108 -11.47 -8.78 -15.57
N VAL A 109 -10.56 -8.95 -14.61
CA VAL A 109 -9.61 -10.07 -14.58
C VAL A 109 -10.25 -11.21 -13.80
N SER A 110 -10.43 -12.36 -14.45
CA SER A 110 -10.83 -13.60 -13.79
C SER A 110 -9.59 -14.46 -13.57
N TYR A 111 -9.42 -14.97 -12.35
CA TYR A 111 -8.39 -15.95 -12.03
C TYR A 111 -9.01 -17.12 -11.29
N ASN A 112 -8.37 -18.28 -11.42
CA ASN A 112 -8.73 -19.43 -10.63
C ASN A 112 -7.96 -19.36 -9.32
N ASP A 113 -8.65 -19.44 -8.19
CA ASP A 113 -8.02 -19.46 -6.88
C ASP A 113 -7.38 -20.83 -6.62
N TYR A 114 -6.16 -21.00 -7.11
CA TYR A 114 -5.34 -22.16 -6.81
C TYR A 114 -4.49 -21.97 -5.55
N MET A 115 -4.56 -20.81 -4.90
CA MET A 115 -3.74 -20.49 -3.73
C MET A 115 -4.46 -20.93 -2.46
N ALA A 116 -4.18 -22.17 -2.02
CA ALA A 116 -4.75 -22.73 -0.79
C ALA A 116 -4.50 -21.86 0.47
N HIS A 117 -3.48 -20.99 0.46
CA HIS A 117 -3.24 -19.98 1.49
C HIS A 117 -2.49 -18.76 0.94
N VAL A 118 -3.14 -17.60 0.91
CA VAL A 118 -2.47 -16.29 0.80
C VAL A 118 -2.20 -15.78 2.21
N GLY A 119 -0.96 -15.93 2.68
CA GLY A 119 -0.53 -15.43 3.99
C GLY A 119 -0.03 -13.99 3.93
N GLY A 120 -0.88 -13.02 4.27
CA GLY A 120 -0.48 -11.62 4.48
C GLY A 120 0.05 -10.87 3.24
N PRO A 121 0.30 -9.54 3.37
CA PRO A 121 0.60 -8.66 2.24
C PRO A 121 1.98 -8.90 1.58
N SER A 122 2.82 -9.76 2.15
CA SER A 122 4.22 -9.93 1.72
C SER A 122 4.43 -10.62 0.36
N HIS A 123 3.34 -11.00 -0.30
CA HIS A 123 3.34 -11.65 -1.61
C HIS A 123 2.97 -10.68 -2.75
N GLY A 124 2.63 -9.42 -2.43
CA GLY A 124 2.15 -8.45 -3.40
C GLY A 124 3.06 -8.31 -4.62
N ALA A 125 4.36 -8.10 -4.40
CA ALA A 125 5.32 -7.94 -5.50
C ALA A 125 5.41 -9.19 -6.39
N MET A 126 5.36 -10.40 -5.82
CA MET A 126 5.45 -11.65 -6.59
C MET A 126 4.15 -11.97 -7.32
N LEU A 127 3.00 -11.62 -6.75
CA LEU A 127 1.72 -11.73 -7.46
C LEU A 127 1.69 -10.75 -8.65
N THR A 128 2.15 -9.52 -8.45
CA THR A 128 2.28 -8.53 -9.53
C THR A 128 3.19 -9.05 -10.64
N LEU A 129 4.37 -9.60 -10.30
CA LEU A 129 5.27 -10.21 -11.29
C LEU A 129 4.60 -11.36 -12.06
N ALA A 130 3.88 -12.24 -11.37
CA ALA A 130 3.18 -13.35 -12.01
C ALA A 130 2.11 -12.88 -12.99
N LEU A 131 1.38 -11.82 -12.67
CA LEU A 131 0.42 -11.20 -13.59
C LEU A 131 1.10 -10.55 -14.79
N ILE A 132 2.21 -9.85 -14.58
CA ILE A 132 2.99 -9.26 -15.68
C ILE A 132 3.52 -10.35 -16.62
N ASP A 133 4.05 -11.45 -16.07
CA ASP A 133 4.53 -12.59 -16.85
C ASP A 133 3.42 -13.21 -17.72
N GLN A 134 2.25 -13.45 -17.14
CA GLN A 134 1.12 -14.04 -17.88
C GLN A 134 0.53 -13.10 -18.95
N LEU A 135 0.55 -11.79 -18.71
CA LEU A 135 -0.01 -10.81 -19.63
C LEU A 135 0.99 -10.37 -20.72
N THR A 136 2.28 -10.64 -20.54
CA THR A 136 3.32 -10.32 -21.51
C THR A 136 3.50 -11.46 -22.52
N PRO A 137 3.35 -11.22 -23.83
CA PRO A 137 3.63 -12.24 -24.84
C PRO A 137 5.06 -12.80 -24.69
N GLY A 138 5.17 -14.11 -24.44
CA GLY A 138 6.46 -14.79 -24.23
C GLY A 138 6.96 -14.79 -22.78
N GLY A 139 6.27 -14.12 -21.85
CA GLY A 139 6.65 -14.02 -20.45
C GLY A 139 7.84 -13.09 -20.20
N VAL A 140 8.08 -12.76 -18.93
CA VAL A 140 9.22 -11.96 -18.45
C VAL A 140 10.24 -12.78 -17.66
N THR A 141 9.86 -13.96 -17.18
CA THR A 141 10.73 -14.82 -16.36
C THR A 141 11.86 -15.50 -17.14
N LYS A 142 11.75 -15.60 -18.48
CA LYS A 142 12.72 -16.29 -19.35
C LYS A 142 13.11 -17.70 -18.90
N GLY A 143 12.18 -18.42 -18.27
CA GLY A 143 12.41 -19.78 -17.76
C GLY A 143 13.14 -19.86 -16.40
N LEU A 144 13.45 -18.72 -15.78
CA LEU A 144 14.03 -18.68 -14.43
C LEU A 144 12.99 -19.03 -13.38
N ARG A 145 13.43 -19.77 -12.36
CA ARG A 145 12.69 -20.04 -11.13
C ARG A 145 12.89 -18.87 -10.19
N ILE A 146 11.87 -18.04 -10.06
CA ILE A 146 11.94 -16.80 -9.28
C ILE A 146 11.31 -17.04 -7.90
N ALA A 147 12.03 -16.62 -6.87
CA ALA A 147 11.47 -16.40 -5.55
C ALA A 147 11.54 -14.90 -5.22
N GLY A 148 10.65 -14.43 -4.35
CA GLY A 148 10.74 -13.07 -3.84
C GLY A 148 9.73 -12.77 -2.76
N THR A 149 9.84 -11.59 -2.15
CA THR A 149 8.92 -11.11 -1.13
C THR A 149 8.88 -9.58 -1.14
N GLY A 150 7.78 -9.01 -0.65
CA GLY A 150 7.57 -7.56 -0.62
C GLY A 150 6.09 -7.23 -0.74
N THR A 151 5.65 -6.15 -0.09
CA THR A 151 4.36 -5.54 -0.44
C THR A 151 4.46 -4.90 -1.83
N ILE A 152 3.34 -4.44 -2.38
CA ILE A 152 3.32 -3.67 -3.61
C ILE A 152 2.37 -2.50 -3.42
N GLU A 153 2.86 -1.29 -3.67
CA GLU A 153 2.03 -0.08 -3.65
C GLU A 153 1.51 0.24 -5.05
N ALA A 154 0.51 1.13 -5.14
CA ALA A 154 -0.13 1.50 -6.41
C ALA A 154 0.85 2.13 -7.42
N ASP A 155 1.88 2.81 -6.93
CA ASP A 155 2.94 3.38 -7.78
C ASP A 155 3.95 2.33 -8.27
N GLY A 156 3.88 1.11 -7.74
CA GLY A 156 4.76 -0.03 -8.01
C GLY A 156 5.94 -0.19 -7.04
N SER A 157 6.03 0.66 -6.01
CA SER A 157 7.07 0.54 -4.98
C SER A 157 6.90 -0.74 -4.17
N VAL A 158 8.02 -1.36 -3.80
CA VAL A 158 8.10 -2.63 -3.08
C VAL A 158 8.44 -2.38 -1.63
N GLY A 159 7.43 -2.54 -0.76
CA GLY A 159 7.56 -2.24 0.65
C GLY A 159 8.13 -3.38 1.50
N MET A 160 8.55 -3.03 2.70
CA MET A 160 9.17 -3.92 3.67
C MET A 160 8.22 -5.00 4.19
N VAL A 161 8.81 -6.14 4.56
CA VAL A 161 8.08 -7.29 5.09
C VAL A 161 8.86 -7.95 6.22
N GLY A 162 8.13 -8.62 7.12
CA GLY A 162 8.74 -9.42 8.18
C GLY A 162 9.38 -10.72 7.68
N GLY A 163 10.31 -11.25 8.48
CA GLY A 163 10.85 -12.60 8.34
C GLY A 163 11.82 -12.81 7.18
N ILE A 164 12.49 -11.77 6.70
CA ILE A 164 13.42 -11.85 5.56
C ILE A 164 14.54 -12.88 5.76
N PRO A 165 15.23 -12.96 6.92
CA PRO A 165 16.24 -14.00 7.16
C PRO A 165 15.69 -15.42 7.01
N GLN A 166 14.53 -15.69 7.60
CA GLN A 166 13.90 -17.02 7.57
C GLN A 166 13.44 -17.38 6.16
N LYS A 167 12.91 -16.40 5.41
CA LYS A 167 12.53 -16.57 4.00
C LYS A 167 13.75 -16.85 3.12
N ALA A 168 14.83 -16.10 3.27
CA ALA A 168 16.07 -16.33 2.54
C ALA A 168 16.63 -17.74 2.82
N TYR A 169 16.59 -18.17 4.09
CA TYR A 169 16.99 -19.51 4.49
C TYR A 169 16.10 -20.62 3.90
N ALA A 170 14.78 -20.38 3.79
CA ALA A 170 13.87 -21.32 3.15
C ALA A 170 14.13 -21.42 1.64
N VAL A 171 14.30 -20.27 0.97
CA VAL A 171 14.53 -20.19 -0.48
C VAL A 171 15.88 -20.79 -0.86
N SER A 172 16.92 -20.67 -0.02
CA SER A 172 18.23 -21.28 -0.29
C SER A 172 18.21 -22.81 -0.34
N ARG A 173 17.12 -23.45 0.10
CA ARG A 173 16.88 -24.90 0.01
C ARG A 173 15.96 -25.29 -1.14
N THR A 174 15.66 -24.36 -2.04
CA THR A 174 14.87 -24.58 -3.24
C THR A 174 15.75 -24.41 -4.47
N ASP A 175 15.21 -24.71 -5.65
CA ASP A 175 15.92 -24.50 -6.92
C ASP A 175 15.70 -23.09 -7.50
N ALA A 176 15.45 -22.08 -6.66
CA ALA A 176 15.27 -20.70 -7.12
C ALA A 176 16.59 -20.15 -7.69
N ASN A 177 16.53 -19.54 -8.87
CA ASN A 177 17.66 -18.88 -9.51
C ASN A 177 17.97 -17.52 -8.89
N VAL A 178 16.96 -16.88 -8.28
CA VAL A 178 17.05 -15.56 -7.67
C VAL A 178 16.02 -15.40 -6.55
N PHE A 179 16.37 -14.64 -5.53
CA PHE A 179 15.47 -14.17 -4.49
C PHE A 179 15.40 -12.65 -4.45
N PHE A 180 14.28 -12.09 -4.90
CA PHE A 180 14.03 -10.65 -4.83
C PHE A 180 13.55 -10.22 -3.45
N VAL A 181 14.19 -9.20 -2.87
CA VAL A 181 13.85 -8.69 -1.53
C VAL A 181 13.72 -7.16 -1.56
N PRO A 182 12.91 -6.55 -0.66
CA PRO A 182 12.91 -5.10 -0.52
C PRO A 182 14.30 -4.60 -0.11
N ARG A 183 14.72 -3.45 -0.61
CA ARG A 183 16.08 -2.87 -0.40
C ARG A 183 16.54 -2.93 1.05
N ALA A 184 15.71 -2.48 1.99
CA ALA A 184 16.08 -2.43 3.40
C ALA A 184 16.22 -3.83 4.06
N GLY A 185 15.84 -4.91 3.37
CA GLY A 185 16.02 -6.29 3.81
C GLY A 185 17.27 -7.00 3.28
N GLU A 186 18.05 -6.35 2.40
CA GLU A 186 19.15 -6.98 1.65
C GLU A 186 20.21 -7.62 2.55
N GLU A 187 20.76 -6.84 3.48
CA GLU A 187 21.81 -7.28 4.40
C GLU A 187 21.37 -8.49 5.22
N ALA A 188 20.16 -8.45 5.77
CA ALA A 188 19.60 -9.52 6.59
C ALA A 188 19.35 -10.81 5.78
N ALA A 189 18.93 -10.68 4.52
CA ALA A 189 18.77 -11.81 3.61
C ALA A 189 20.13 -12.46 3.28
N LYS A 190 21.13 -11.63 2.92
CA LYS A 190 22.49 -12.09 2.55
C LYS A 190 23.18 -12.78 3.72
N ALA A 191 23.04 -12.24 4.93
CA ALA A 191 23.57 -12.87 6.14
C ALA A 191 22.95 -14.25 6.41
N ALA A 192 21.66 -14.43 6.14
CA ALA A 192 20.95 -15.68 6.37
C ALA A 192 21.17 -16.75 5.29
N ALA A 193 21.44 -16.33 4.05
CA ALA A 193 21.68 -17.23 2.92
C ALA A 193 22.80 -16.72 1.99
N PRO A 194 24.08 -16.83 2.38
CA PRO A 194 25.20 -16.25 1.63
C PRO A 194 25.41 -16.82 0.22
N GLY A 195 24.95 -18.05 -0.03
CA GLY A 195 25.05 -18.72 -1.34
C GLY A 195 23.85 -18.51 -2.26
N LEU A 196 22.80 -17.84 -1.79
CA LEU A 196 21.61 -17.54 -2.58
C LEU A 196 21.84 -16.25 -3.38
N ASN A 197 21.48 -16.25 -4.66
CA ASN A 197 21.47 -15.04 -5.46
C ASN A 197 20.34 -14.11 -4.99
N ILE A 198 20.69 -13.10 -4.19
CA ILE A 198 19.75 -12.15 -3.60
C ILE A 198 19.87 -10.83 -4.33
N VAL A 199 18.76 -10.35 -4.87
CA VAL A 199 18.66 -9.07 -5.58
C VAL A 199 17.69 -8.20 -4.82
N ALA A 200 18.20 -7.10 -4.30
CA ALA A 200 17.36 -6.12 -3.65
C ALA A 200 16.70 -5.20 -4.66
N VAL A 201 15.47 -4.77 -4.36
CA VAL A 201 14.63 -3.92 -5.22
C VAL A 201 13.89 -2.87 -4.37
N GLU A 202 13.66 -1.71 -4.95
CA GLU A 202 12.80 -0.65 -4.39
C GLU A 202 11.47 -0.58 -5.13
N HIS A 203 11.44 -1.04 -6.38
CA HIS A 203 10.28 -0.97 -7.25
C HIS A 203 10.12 -2.24 -8.09
N ILE A 204 8.91 -2.53 -8.57
CA ILE A 204 8.67 -3.68 -9.46
C ILE A 204 9.46 -3.56 -10.77
N ASP A 205 9.71 -2.34 -11.24
CA ASP A 205 10.49 -2.09 -12.44
C ASP A 205 11.94 -2.58 -12.31
N ASP A 206 12.53 -2.57 -11.09
CA ASP A 206 13.87 -3.10 -10.84
C ASP A 206 13.94 -4.61 -11.09
N VAL A 207 12.88 -5.34 -10.69
CA VAL A 207 12.75 -6.78 -10.92
C VAL A 207 12.74 -7.07 -12.41
N LEU A 208 11.91 -6.33 -13.15
CA LEU A 208 11.75 -6.54 -14.59
C LEU A 208 13.03 -6.17 -15.35
N GLN A 209 13.69 -5.07 -14.98
CA GLN A 209 14.98 -4.69 -15.57
C GLN A 209 16.06 -5.73 -15.30
N TRP A 210 16.10 -6.31 -14.10
CA TRP A 210 17.04 -7.39 -13.80
C TRP A 210 16.79 -8.60 -14.70
N LEU A 211 15.52 -9.00 -14.90
CA LEU A 211 15.13 -10.11 -15.76
C LEU A 211 15.44 -9.87 -17.25
N GLU A 212 15.25 -8.63 -17.73
CA GLU A 212 15.62 -8.25 -19.09
C GLU A 212 17.12 -8.44 -19.38
N ASN A 213 17.96 -8.30 -18.36
CA ASN A 213 19.42 -8.45 -18.47
C ASN A 213 19.95 -9.88 -18.23
N GLN A 214 19.05 -10.85 -18.03
CA GLN A 214 19.40 -12.28 -17.95
C GLN A 214 19.54 -12.94 -19.32
#